data_AF-A0A3M3RDT2-F1
#
_entry.id   AF-A0A3M3RDT2-F1
#
_cell.length_a   1.000
_cell.length_b   1.000
_cell.length_c   1.000
_cell.angle_alpha   90.00
_cell.angle_beta   90.00
_cell.angle_gamma   90.00
#
_symmetry.space_group_name_H-M   'P 1'
#
loop_
_entity.id
_entity.type
_entity.pdbx_description
1 polymer ?
#
loop_
_entity_poly.entity_id
_entity_poly.type
_entity_poly.pdbx_seq_one_letter_code
_entity_poly.pdbx_strand_id
1 'polypeptide(L)'
;MITYMTSLIQEDVMTSAPSQIPPNDQQRLRERARRFVLDYPDLHDLAYTAASRIILQHTRRVFNPETVYWHRFSTASSSPRTFTGWQHAGKPVQSLTLIELLMQHFSAHDQEASDELSLYGGFYTDGPDHDFFDERNEVPMLPQDVLKDMWTLDFSALYTRRMDRFWNAHSENFCILAKAHYLVAAANCLRKGQLSPDDFKHVTGIVTADPSQAPTLNDLRNSCPATPGPSVHTLDINGIKAHDMLRIVIADGREVVYWPDAQQPFRVFDNECAVYNWLKSQFMGEQANKALTGHFLRGEASRIKDSARFSRGVSDLLAHAWRAD
;
A
#
# COMPACT_ATOMS: atom_id res chain seq x y z
N MET A 1 13.26 -65.04 51.59
CA MET A 1 12.92 -64.54 52.93
C MET A 1 12.54 -63.08 52.80
N ILE A 2 11.29 -62.73 53.16
CA ILE A 2 10.80 -61.39 53.56
C ILE A 2 10.75 -60.36 52.40
N THR A 3 9.65 -60.24 51.63
CA THR A 3 8.36 -59.57 51.92
C THR A 3 8.51 -58.11 52.33
N TYR A 4 8.05 -57.17 51.49
CA TYR A 4 7.18 -56.06 51.92
C TYR A 4 6.34 -55.54 50.74
N MET A 5 5.02 -55.70 50.87
CA MET A 5 3.98 -55.04 50.11
C MET A 5 3.85 -53.57 50.54
N THR A 6 3.69 -52.66 49.57
CA THR A 6 2.91 -51.41 49.72
C THR A 6 2.48 -51.01 48.30
N SER A 7 1.26 -51.36 47.88
CA SER A 7 0.04 -50.53 47.94
C SER A 7 -0.05 -49.50 46.82
N LEU A 8 -1.00 -49.77 45.91
CA LEU A 8 -1.94 -48.83 45.29
C LEU A 8 -1.59 -47.34 45.38
N ILE A 9 -1.35 -46.73 44.21
CA ILE A 9 -2.14 -45.62 43.63
C ILE A 9 -1.83 -45.66 42.13
N GLN A 10 -2.76 -46.21 41.34
CA GLN A 10 -2.78 -45.99 39.90
C GLN A 10 -3.68 -44.78 39.71
N GLU A 11 -3.07 -43.60 39.79
CA GLU A 11 -3.74 -42.35 39.42
C GLU A 11 -4.01 -42.39 37.92
N ASP A 12 -5.30 -42.47 37.61
CA ASP A 12 -5.86 -42.33 36.28
C ASP A 12 -5.64 -40.88 35.84
N VAL A 13 -4.45 -40.60 35.30
CA VAL A 13 -4.15 -39.31 34.65
C VAL A 13 -4.88 -39.30 33.31
N MET A 14 -6.17 -38.99 33.38
CA MET A 14 -6.91 -38.46 32.24
C MET A 14 -6.26 -37.14 31.83
N THR A 15 -5.28 -37.20 30.93
CA THR A 15 -4.88 -36.05 30.11
C THR A 15 -6.05 -35.69 29.20
N SER A 16 -7.00 -34.93 29.72
CA SER A 16 -7.98 -34.21 28.91
C SER A 16 -7.21 -33.18 28.08
N ALA A 17 -6.98 -33.48 26.81
CA ALA A 17 -6.53 -32.48 25.84
C ALA A 17 -7.49 -31.27 25.93
N PRO A 18 -6.98 -30.03 26.01
CA PRO A 18 -7.85 -28.87 26.08
C PRO A 18 -8.70 -28.83 24.80
N SER A 19 -10.02 -28.88 24.96
CA SER A 19 -10.97 -28.71 23.86
C SER A 19 -10.81 -27.31 23.30
N GLN A 20 -9.98 -27.16 22.27
CA GLN A 20 -9.89 -25.92 21.52
C GLN A 20 -11.21 -25.73 20.77
N ILE A 21 -12.10 -24.91 21.34
CA ILE A 21 -13.31 -24.45 20.65
C ILE A 21 -12.85 -23.85 19.32
N PRO A 22 -13.36 -24.32 18.16
CA PRO A 22 -12.96 -23.80 16.88
C PRO A 22 -13.24 -22.29 16.83
N PRO A 23 -12.32 -21.48 16.25
CA PRO A 23 -12.47 -20.03 16.27
C PRO A 23 -13.72 -19.63 15.51
N ASN A 24 -14.48 -18.70 16.07
CA ASN A 24 -15.67 -18.14 15.44
C ASN A 24 -15.30 -17.24 14.24
N ASP A 25 -16.29 -16.86 13.44
CA ASP A 25 -16.07 -16.10 12.21
C ASP A 25 -15.40 -14.74 12.43
N GLN A 26 -15.74 -14.05 13.53
CA GLN A 26 -15.09 -12.79 13.91
C GLN A 26 -13.60 -12.99 14.21
N GLN A 27 -13.24 -14.04 14.95
CA GLN A 27 -11.85 -14.36 15.25
C GLN A 27 -11.07 -14.71 13.97
N ARG A 28 -11.67 -15.51 13.09
CA ARG A 28 -11.08 -15.86 11.79
C ARG A 28 -10.90 -14.64 10.88
N LEU A 29 -11.86 -13.70 10.85
CA LEU A 29 -11.75 -12.46 10.08
C LEU A 29 -10.62 -11.57 10.61
N ARG A 30 -10.51 -11.42 11.93
CA ARG A 30 -9.41 -10.66 12.58
C ARG A 30 -8.04 -11.26 12.25
N GLU A 31 -7.92 -12.58 12.29
CA GLU A 31 -6.67 -13.26 11.95
C GLU A 31 -6.31 -13.05 10.47
N ARG A 32 -7.28 -13.10 9.54
CA ARG A 32 -7.07 -12.77 8.13
C ARG A 32 -6.58 -11.33 7.94
N ALA A 33 -7.21 -10.37 8.63
CA ALA A 33 -6.79 -8.97 8.59
C ALA A 33 -5.35 -8.80 9.11
N ARG A 34 -5.03 -9.45 10.23
CA ARG A 34 -3.67 -9.42 10.81
C ARG A 34 -2.63 -9.97 9.83
N ARG A 35 -2.88 -11.14 9.24
CA ARG A 35 -1.97 -11.74 8.25
C ARG A 35 -1.81 -10.87 7.02
N PHE A 36 -2.91 -10.31 6.50
CA PHE A 36 -2.88 -9.40 5.35
C PHE A 36 -1.93 -8.22 5.58
N VAL A 37 -1.95 -7.61 6.77
CA VAL A 37 -1.07 -6.49 7.12
C VAL A 37 0.38 -6.96 7.33
N LEU A 38 0.60 -8.07 8.04
CA LEU A 38 1.95 -8.59 8.31
C LEU A 38 2.68 -9.07 7.05
N ASP A 39 1.94 -9.64 6.10
CA ASP A 39 2.49 -10.16 4.85
C ASP A 39 2.61 -9.08 3.76
N TYR A 40 2.08 -7.87 4.00
CA TYR A 40 2.13 -6.78 3.04
C TYR A 40 3.58 -6.42 2.69
N PRO A 41 3.95 -6.36 1.40
CA PRO A 41 5.32 -6.02 0.99
C PRO A 41 5.64 -4.57 1.32
N ASP A 42 6.33 -4.35 2.43
CA ASP A 42 6.85 -3.04 2.77
C ASP A 42 8.07 -2.69 1.89
N LEU A 43 7.97 -1.54 1.22
CA LEU A 43 8.99 -1.05 0.29
C LEU A 43 10.27 -0.64 1.03
N HIS A 44 10.13 -0.04 2.21
CA HIS A 44 11.23 0.41 3.02
C HIS A 44 12.02 -0.77 3.58
N ASP A 45 11.37 -1.81 4.12
CA ASP A 45 12.03 -3.03 4.59
C ASP A 45 12.81 -3.74 3.47
N LEU A 46 12.26 -3.73 2.25
CA LEU A 46 12.96 -4.27 1.09
C LEU A 46 14.22 -3.46 0.75
N ALA A 47 14.11 -2.13 0.76
CA ALA A 47 15.24 -1.23 0.53
C ALA A 47 16.30 -1.38 1.63
N TYR A 48 15.89 -1.43 2.90
CA TYR A 48 16.74 -1.67 4.06
C TYR A 48 17.52 -2.99 3.92
N THR A 49 16.81 -4.07 3.56
CA THR A 49 17.43 -5.39 3.36
C THR A 49 18.45 -5.37 2.21
N ALA A 50 18.12 -4.71 1.10
CA ALA A 50 19.01 -4.60 -0.05
C ALA A 50 20.25 -3.76 0.26
N ALA A 51 20.08 -2.59 0.87
CA ALA A 51 21.15 -1.70 1.30
C ALA A 51 22.08 -2.39 2.33
N SER A 52 21.50 -3.11 3.30
CA SER A 52 22.26 -3.92 4.27
C SER A 52 23.14 -4.97 3.60
N ARG A 53 22.66 -5.61 2.53
CA ARG A 53 23.43 -6.60 1.78
C ARG A 53 24.59 -5.96 1.03
N ILE A 54 24.38 -4.81 0.39
CA ILE A 54 25.44 -4.04 -0.29
C ILE A 54 26.53 -3.66 0.72
N ILE A 55 26.14 -3.11 1.87
CA ILE A 55 27.08 -2.76 2.95
C ILE A 55 27.88 -3.98 3.39
N LEU A 56 27.22 -5.09 3.69
CA LEU A 56 27.88 -6.30 4.20
C LEU A 56 28.81 -6.93 3.14
N GLN A 57 28.43 -6.87 1.86
CA GLN A 57 29.21 -7.37 0.75
C GLN A 57 30.58 -6.67 0.65
N HIS A 58 30.58 -5.34 0.75
CA HIS A 58 31.79 -4.52 0.59
C HIS A 58 32.60 -4.37 1.88
N THR A 59 31.93 -4.03 2.98
CA THR A 59 32.62 -3.67 4.22
C THR A 59 32.96 -4.87 5.10
N ARG A 60 32.29 -6.02 4.89
CA ARG A 60 32.28 -7.18 5.80
C ARG A 60 31.88 -6.83 7.25
N ARG A 61 31.22 -5.69 7.44
CA ARG A 61 30.74 -5.16 8.72
C ARG A 61 29.25 -4.85 8.61
N VAL A 62 28.59 -4.76 9.75
CA VAL A 62 27.19 -4.36 9.84
C VAL A 62 27.15 -2.87 10.15
N PHE A 63 26.52 -2.09 9.28
CA PHE A 63 26.15 -0.70 9.53
C PHE A 63 24.64 -0.55 9.37
N ASN A 64 24.05 0.46 10.01
CA ASN A 64 22.64 0.79 9.82
C ASN A 64 22.47 1.60 8.50
N PRO A 65 21.80 1.08 7.46
CA PRO A 65 21.64 1.78 6.19
C PRO A 65 20.91 3.13 6.27
N GLU A 66 20.10 3.33 7.32
CA GLU A 66 19.42 4.61 7.58
C GLU A 66 20.37 5.72 8.06
N THR A 67 21.56 5.34 8.53
CA THR A 67 22.59 6.26 9.03
C THR A 67 23.92 6.06 8.30
N VAL A 68 23.88 5.44 7.12
CA VAL A 68 24.98 5.45 6.16
C VAL A 68 24.59 6.39 5.06
N TYR A 69 25.36 7.44 4.87
CA TYR A 69 25.07 8.52 3.94
C TYR A 69 26.01 8.47 2.74
N TRP A 70 25.45 8.58 1.55
CA TRP A 70 26.14 9.07 0.37
C TRP A 70 26.19 10.59 0.42
N HIS A 71 27.40 11.15 0.44
CA HIS A 71 27.62 12.59 0.34
C HIS A 71 28.34 12.93 -0.94
N ARG A 72 27.84 13.96 -1.65
CA ARG A 72 28.54 14.60 -2.78
C ARG A 72 29.09 15.95 -2.35
N PHE A 73 30.28 16.29 -2.81
CA PHE A 73 30.99 17.54 -2.53
C PHE A 73 31.41 18.24 -3.83
N SER A 74 31.70 19.54 -3.74
CA SER A 74 32.25 20.34 -4.84
C SER A 74 33.78 20.38 -4.85
N THR A 75 34.43 19.94 -3.75
CA THR A 75 35.88 19.96 -3.58
C THR A 75 36.35 18.67 -2.91
N ALA A 76 37.62 18.34 -3.13
CA ALA A 76 38.25 17.15 -2.60
C ALA A 76 39.72 17.43 -2.27
N SER A 77 40.23 16.76 -1.24
CA SER A 77 41.66 16.74 -0.91
C SER A 77 42.13 15.30 -0.90
N SER A 78 43.31 15.02 -1.48
CA SER A 78 43.84 13.66 -1.46
C SER A 78 44.25 13.26 -0.05
N SER A 79 43.96 12.01 0.30
CA SER A 79 44.37 11.42 1.58
C SER A 79 44.72 9.95 1.37
N PRO A 80 45.94 9.52 1.70
CA PRO A 80 46.30 8.11 1.61
C PRO A 80 45.70 7.26 2.76
N ARG A 81 44.99 7.90 3.70
CA ARG A 81 44.38 7.22 4.86
C ARG A 81 42.93 6.81 4.63
N THR A 82 42.24 7.43 3.67
CA THR A 82 40.84 7.16 3.37
C THR A 82 40.70 6.05 2.33
N PHE A 83 39.58 5.35 2.34
CA PHE A 83 39.28 4.24 1.46
C PHE A 83 39.18 4.64 -0.01
N THR A 84 38.61 5.82 -0.30
CA THR A 84 38.49 6.35 -1.67
C THR A 84 39.77 7.03 -2.16
N GLY A 85 40.71 7.34 -1.25
CA GLY A 85 41.88 8.19 -1.52
C GLY A 85 41.59 9.69 -1.41
N TRP A 86 40.37 10.08 -1.06
CA TRP A 86 39.92 11.47 -0.92
C TRP A 86 39.28 11.73 0.44
N GLN A 87 39.38 12.96 0.91
CA GLN A 87 38.68 13.48 2.08
C GLN A 87 38.01 14.81 1.72
N HIS A 88 36.96 15.17 2.45
CA HIS A 88 36.16 16.37 2.19
C HIS A 88 35.92 17.17 3.47
N ALA A 89 35.60 18.44 3.30
CA ALA A 89 35.27 19.34 4.40
C ALA A 89 34.11 20.26 4.02
N GLY A 90 33.35 20.65 5.04
CA GLY A 90 32.18 21.49 4.91
C GLY A 90 30.95 20.73 4.40
N LYS A 91 29.87 21.49 4.19
CA LYS A 91 28.56 20.93 3.88
C LYS A 91 28.54 20.25 2.50
N PRO A 92 28.06 18.99 2.39
CA PRO A 92 27.90 18.34 1.10
C PRO A 92 26.84 19.05 0.24
N VAL A 93 27.04 19.03 -1.08
CA VAL A 93 26.08 19.56 -2.07
C VAL A 93 24.88 18.63 -2.26
N GLN A 94 25.04 17.35 -1.91
CA GLN A 94 23.97 16.36 -1.86
C GLN A 94 24.26 15.40 -0.71
N SER A 95 23.23 15.05 0.04
CA SER A 95 23.29 14.03 1.08
C SER A 95 22.05 13.16 1.01
N LEU A 96 22.25 11.86 0.87
CA LEU A 96 21.20 10.86 0.85
C LEU A 96 21.65 9.71 1.76
N THR A 97 20.74 9.15 2.54
CA THR A 97 20.96 7.83 3.15
C THR A 97 21.13 6.78 2.04
N LEU A 98 21.73 5.64 2.34
CA LEU A 98 21.89 4.56 1.35
C LEU A 98 20.52 4.04 0.86
N ILE A 99 19.50 4.08 1.72
CA ILE A 99 18.12 3.74 1.36
C ILE A 99 17.56 4.75 0.35
N GLU A 100 17.71 6.05 0.61
CA GLU A 100 17.26 7.08 -0.33
C GLU A 100 18.01 7.01 -1.66
N LEU A 101 19.32 6.78 -1.63
CA LEU A 101 20.13 6.60 -2.83
C LEU A 101 19.67 5.38 -3.64
N LEU A 102 19.33 4.26 -2.98
CA LEU A 102 18.80 3.09 -3.67
C LEU A 102 17.46 3.38 -4.37
N MET A 103 16.62 4.22 -3.76
CA MET A 103 15.30 4.58 -4.30
C MET A 103 15.36 5.65 -5.40
N GLN A 104 16.28 6.61 -5.28
CA GLN A 104 16.43 7.72 -6.22
C GLN A 104 17.43 7.43 -7.34
N HIS A 105 18.30 6.43 -7.15
CA HIS A 105 19.50 6.16 -7.94
C HIS A 105 20.52 7.30 -7.90
N PHE A 106 21.75 7.01 -8.36
CA PHE A 106 22.72 8.05 -8.70
C PHE A 106 22.18 8.92 -9.84
N SER A 107 22.62 10.18 -9.91
CA SER A 107 22.21 11.08 -11.00
C SER A 107 22.64 10.53 -12.37
N ALA A 108 21.96 10.91 -13.45
CA ALA A 108 22.34 10.48 -14.80
C ALA A 108 23.80 10.83 -15.13
N HIS A 109 24.25 12.02 -14.70
CA HIS A 109 25.64 12.44 -14.85
C HIS A 109 26.61 11.53 -14.09
N ASP A 110 26.30 11.15 -12.85
CA ASP A 110 27.12 10.25 -12.04
C ASP A 110 27.20 8.83 -12.58
N GLN A 111 26.14 8.39 -13.28
CA GLN A 111 26.14 7.10 -13.95
C GLN A 111 27.08 7.11 -15.17
N GLU A 112 27.20 8.24 -15.86
CA GLU A 112 28.11 8.43 -17.00
C GLU A 112 29.56 8.66 -16.55
N ALA A 113 29.77 9.51 -15.54
CA ALA A 113 31.08 9.88 -14.97
C ALA A 113 31.40 9.11 -13.68
N SER A 114 31.23 7.78 -13.72
CA SER A 114 31.36 6.92 -12.52
C SER A 114 32.74 6.96 -11.86
N ASP A 115 33.79 7.34 -12.58
CA ASP A 115 35.15 7.52 -12.08
C ASP A 115 35.30 8.77 -11.18
N GLU A 116 34.48 9.80 -11.42
CA GLU A 116 34.44 11.01 -10.59
C GLU A 116 33.73 10.80 -9.24
N LEU A 117 32.96 9.72 -9.10
CA LEU A 117 32.20 9.46 -7.88
C LEU A 117 33.06 9.33 -6.63
N SER A 118 34.21 8.65 -6.74
CA SER A 118 35.18 8.56 -5.62
C SER A 118 35.91 9.88 -5.35
N LEU A 119 36.06 10.72 -6.38
CA LEU A 119 36.71 12.02 -6.26
C LEU A 119 35.81 13.03 -5.56
N TYR A 120 34.53 13.07 -5.88
CA TYR A 120 33.58 14.06 -5.36
C TYR A 120 32.57 13.50 -4.37
N GLY A 121 32.78 12.30 -3.86
CA GLY A 121 31.88 11.73 -2.86
C GLY A 121 32.40 10.47 -2.19
N GLY A 122 31.63 10.04 -1.21
CA GLY A 122 31.92 8.84 -0.43
C GLY A 122 30.75 8.45 0.46
N PHE A 123 30.90 7.31 1.14
CA PHE A 123 29.94 6.86 2.13
C PHE A 123 30.45 7.13 3.54
N TYR A 124 29.58 7.66 4.40
CA TYR A 124 29.95 8.09 5.75
C TYR A 124 28.87 7.73 6.77
N THR A 125 29.25 7.56 8.04
CA THR A 125 28.30 7.35 9.14
C THR A 125 27.72 8.65 9.68
N ASP A 126 28.41 9.77 9.46
CA ASP A 126 27.99 11.08 9.92
C ASP A 126 27.11 11.78 8.88
N GLY A 127 26.08 12.48 9.36
CA GLY A 127 25.14 13.23 8.53
C GLY A 127 25.72 14.52 7.92
N PRO A 128 24.92 15.27 7.14
CA PRO A 128 25.38 16.43 6.36
C PRO A 128 25.83 17.64 7.18
N ASP A 129 25.54 17.68 8.48
CA ASP A 129 25.94 18.76 9.38
C ASP A 129 27.34 18.56 9.99
N HIS A 130 28.02 17.46 9.64
CA HIS A 130 29.39 17.20 10.07
C HIS A 130 30.41 17.99 9.23
N ASP A 131 31.52 18.40 9.85
CA ASP A 131 32.48 19.32 9.22
C ASP A 131 33.55 18.63 8.37
N PHE A 132 33.97 17.40 8.73
CA PHE A 132 35.08 16.70 8.09
C PHE A 132 34.74 15.25 7.76
N PHE A 133 34.85 14.89 6.49
CA PHE A 133 34.52 13.56 5.99
C PHE A 133 35.82 12.88 5.56
N ASP A 134 36.32 11.99 6.42
CA ASP A 134 37.64 11.37 6.33
C ASP A 134 37.65 9.93 6.90
N GLU A 135 38.84 9.38 7.19
CA GLU A 135 38.98 7.98 7.62
C GLU A 135 38.27 7.66 8.95
N ARG A 136 37.84 8.68 9.71
CA ARG A 136 37.24 8.53 11.04
C ARG A 136 35.74 8.21 10.97
N ASN A 137 35.08 8.61 9.90
CA ASN A 137 33.64 8.42 9.70
C ASN A 137 33.29 7.79 8.35
N GLU A 138 34.28 7.38 7.54
CA GLU A 138 34.03 6.68 6.30
C GLU A 138 33.43 5.28 6.51
N VAL A 139 32.57 4.90 5.58
CA VAL A 139 32.10 3.53 5.39
C VAL A 139 32.86 2.98 4.18
N PRO A 140 33.68 1.92 4.34
CA PRO A 140 34.65 1.50 3.34
C PRO A 140 33.98 0.79 2.16
N MET A 141 33.40 1.59 1.26
CA MET A 141 32.74 1.17 0.03
C MET A 141 33.12 2.14 -1.09
N LEU A 142 33.45 1.61 -2.27
CA LEU A 142 33.69 2.44 -3.45
C LEU A 142 32.34 2.80 -4.10
N PRO A 143 32.05 4.10 -4.32
CA PRO A 143 30.81 4.54 -4.97
C PRO A 143 30.50 3.84 -6.31
N GLN A 144 31.52 3.62 -7.14
CA GLN A 144 31.39 2.93 -8.43
C GLN A 144 30.99 1.46 -8.28
N ASP A 145 31.45 0.77 -7.23
CA ASP A 145 31.09 -0.61 -6.97
C ASP A 145 29.66 -0.71 -6.44
N VAL A 146 29.25 0.25 -5.60
CA VAL A 146 27.86 0.37 -5.14
C VAL A 146 26.93 0.70 -6.30
N LEU A 147 27.31 1.61 -7.20
CA LEU A 147 26.57 1.91 -8.43
C LEU A 147 26.37 0.64 -9.26
N LYS A 148 27.43 -0.16 -9.45
CA LYS A 148 27.36 -1.44 -10.17
C LYS A 148 26.42 -2.43 -9.49
N ASP A 149 26.49 -2.57 -8.17
CA ASP A 149 25.57 -3.42 -7.42
C ASP A 149 24.11 -2.97 -7.60
N MET A 150 23.84 -1.66 -7.51
CA MET A 150 22.51 -1.10 -7.74
C MET A 150 21.99 -1.37 -9.15
N TRP A 151 22.85 -1.35 -10.17
CA TRP A 151 22.48 -1.74 -11.54
C TRP A 151 22.14 -3.23 -11.66
N THR A 152 22.87 -4.11 -10.96
CA THR A 152 22.55 -5.54 -10.94
C THR A 152 21.31 -5.86 -10.12
N LEU A 153 21.05 -5.05 -9.10
CA LEU A 153 19.89 -5.12 -8.24
C LEU A 153 18.71 -4.45 -8.96
N ASP A 154 18.00 -5.21 -9.79
CA ASP A 154 16.72 -4.77 -10.35
C ASP A 154 15.66 -4.69 -9.22
N PHE A 155 15.71 -3.58 -8.47
CA PHE A 155 14.91 -3.34 -7.28
C PHE A 155 13.43 -3.24 -7.62
N SER A 156 13.10 -2.61 -8.75
CA SER A 156 11.74 -2.52 -9.27
C SER A 156 11.15 -3.90 -9.56
N ALA A 157 11.88 -4.77 -10.27
CA ALA A 157 11.41 -6.12 -10.53
C ALA A 157 11.37 -6.98 -9.27
N LEU A 158 12.28 -6.78 -8.32
CA LEU A 158 12.25 -7.45 -7.02
C LEU A 158 10.99 -7.10 -6.23
N TYR A 159 10.67 -5.81 -6.12
CA TYR A 159 9.46 -5.35 -5.44
C TYR A 159 8.20 -5.81 -6.15
N THR A 160 8.16 -5.70 -7.49
CA THR A 160 7.03 -6.16 -8.32
C THR A 160 6.75 -7.64 -8.10
N ARG A 161 7.77 -8.52 -8.16
CA ARG A 161 7.60 -9.95 -7.89
C ARG A 161 7.08 -10.24 -6.48
N ARG A 162 7.50 -9.46 -5.49
CA ARG A 162 7.04 -9.62 -4.11
C ARG A 162 5.57 -9.20 -3.98
N MET A 163 5.19 -8.11 -4.65
CA MET A 163 3.81 -7.64 -4.74
C MET A 163 2.90 -8.63 -5.47
N ASP A 164 3.35 -9.20 -6.59
CA ASP A 164 2.61 -10.23 -7.33
C ASP A 164 2.35 -11.46 -6.45
N ARG A 165 3.38 -11.93 -5.73
CA ARG A 165 3.23 -13.05 -4.79
C ARG A 165 2.22 -12.73 -3.68
N PHE A 166 2.28 -11.52 -3.14
CA PHE A 166 1.33 -11.07 -2.12
C PHE A 166 -0.11 -11.10 -2.66
N TRP A 167 -0.39 -10.48 -3.81
CA TRP A 167 -1.75 -10.49 -4.37
C TRP A 167 -2.24 -11.89 -4.74
N ASN A 168 -1.36 -12.75 -5.25
CA ASN A 168 -1.69 -14.14 -5.50
C ASN A 168 -2.12 -14.90 -4.23
N ALA A 169 -1.48 -14.61 -3.08
CA ALA A 169 -1.81 -15.25 -1.81
C ALA A 169 -2.97 -14.57 -1.04
N HIS A 170 -3.20 -13.27 -1.25
CA HIS A 170 -4.08 -12.46 -0.40
C HIS A 170 -5.25 -11.79 -1.12
N SER A 171 -5.41 -11.93 -2.44
CA SER A 171 -6.52 -11.32 -3.20
C SER A 171 -7.91 -11.71 -2.65
N GLU A 172 -8.15 -12.99 -2.35
CA GLU A 172 -9.41 -13.42 -1.72
C GLU A 172 -9.61 -12.78 -0.34
N ASN A 173 -8.55 -12.70 0.47
CA ASN A 173 -8.60 -12.04 1.77
C ASN A 173 -8.97 -10.56 1.64
N PHE A 174 -8.39 -9.87 0.65
CA PHE A 174 -8.73 -8.48 0.37
C PHE A 174 -10.22 -8.33 0.04
N CYS A 175 -10.77 -9.16 -0.84
CA CYS A 175 -12.20 -9.11 -1.19
C CYS A 175 -13.12 -9.34 0.03
N ILE A 176 -12.78 -10.30 0.90
CA ILE A 176 -13.51 -10.55 2.15
C ILE A 176 -13.46 -9.33 3.08
N LEU A 177 -12.27 -8.76 3.27
CA LEU A 177 -12.08 -7.57 4.12
C LEU A 177 -12.77 -6.33 3.55
N ALA A 178 -12.74 -6.14 2.24
CA ALA A 178 -13.42 -5.05 1.54
C ALA A 178 -14.95 -5.14 1.70
N LYS A 179 -15.53 -6.34 1.56
CA LYS A 179 -16.96 -6.57 1.81
C LYS A 179 -17.33 -6.34 3.28
N ALA A 180 -16.50 -6.78 4.23
CA ALA A 180 -16.70 -6.50 5.64
C ALA A 180 -16.66 -4.99 5.93
N HIS A 181 -15.67 -4.28 5.38
CA HIS A 181 -15.55 -2.83 5.49
C HIS A 181 -16.78 -2.11 4.91
N TYR A 182 -17.24 -2.53 3.74
CA TYR A 182 -18.45 -2.02 3.09
C TYR A 182 -19.69 -2.15 4.00
N LEU A 183 -19.92 -3.32 4.59
CA LEU A 183 -21.05 -3.55 5.50
C LEU A 183 -20.97 -2.69 6.77
N VAL A 184 -19.76 -2.56 7.34
CA VAL A 184 -19.52 -1.66 8.49
C VAL A 184 -19.81 -0.21 8.12
N ALA A 185 -19.36 0.23 6.95
CA ALA A 185 -19.62 1.58 6.44
C ALA A 185 -21.14 1.82 6.25
N ALA A 186 -21.88 0.85 5.70
CA ALA A 186 -23.33 0.96 5.54
C ALA A 186 -24.04 1.06 6.90
N ALA A 187 -23.65 0.22 7.87
CA ALA A 187 -24.21 0.26 9.23
C ALA A 187 -23.90 1.59 9.94
N ASN A 188 -22.71 2.14 9.73
CA ASN A 188 -22.35 3.46 10.24
C ASN A 188 -23.19 4.58 9.62
N CYS A 189 -23.42 4.56 8.31
CA CYS A 189 -24.29 5.52 7.64
C CYS A 189 -25.74 5.43 8.16
N LEU A 190 -26.28 4.21 8.35
CA LEU A 190 -27.60 4.02 8.93
C LEU A 190 -27.69 4.63 10.34
N ARG A 191 -26.73 4.33 11.22
CA ARG A 191 -26.69 4.87 12.60
C ARG A 191 -26.60 6.40 12.62
N LYS A 192 -25.96 7.01 11.63
CA LYS A 192 -25.83 8.47 11.48
C LYS A 192 -27.03 9.12 10.78
N GLY A 193 -28.02 8.34 10.33
CA GLY A 193 -29.16 8.85 9.53
C GLY A 193 -28.78 9.26 8.10
N GLN A 194 -27.61 8.84 7.60
CA GLN A 194 -27.12 9.11 6.24
C GLN A 194 -27.65 8.10 5.22
N LEU A 195 -28.17 6.97 5.69
CA LEU A 195 -28.92 5.99 4.90
C LEU A 195 -30.28 5.75 5.56
N SER A 196 -31.32 5.66 4.74
CA SER A 196 -32.62 5.19 5.23
C SER A 196 -32.57 3.68 5.52
N PRO A 197 -33.48 3.14 6.36
CA PRO A 197 -33.57 1.70 6.58
C PRO A 197 -33.79 0.88 5.31
N ASP A 198 -34.52 1.42 4.32
CA ASP A 198 -34.78 0.72 3.06
C ASP A 198 -33.58 0.78 2.12
N ASP A 199 -32.89 1.93 2.01
CA ASP A 199 -31.63 2.01 1.25
C ASP A 199 -30.56 1.11 1.86
N PHE A 200 -30.50 1.03 3.19
CA PHE A 200 -29.61 0.12 3.90
C PHE A 200 -29.85 -1.34 3.50
N LYS A 201 -31.11 -1.79 3.42
CA LYS A 201 -31.44 -3.16 2.96
C LYS A 201 -30.98 -3.39 1.52
N HIS A 202 -31.19 -2.42 0.62
CA HIS A 202 -30.76 -2.56 -0.77
C HIS A 202 -29.24 -2.65 -0.92
N VAL A 203 -28.48 -1.76 -0.25
CA VAL A 203 -27.02 -1.74 -0.38
C VAL A 203 -26.36 -2.94 0.31
N THR A 204 -26.89 -3.41 1.44
CA THR A 204 -26.36 -4.61 2.11
C THR A 204 -26.76 -5.91 1.42
N GLY A 205 -27.93 -5.94 0.77
CA GLY A 205 -28.44 -7.07 0.00
C GLY A 205 -27.55 -7.49 -1.18
N ILE A 206 -26.60 -6.66 -1.62
CA ILE A 206 -25.61 -7.04 -2.65
C ILE A 206 -24.49 -7.95 -2.09
N VAL A 207 -24.30 -7.94 -0.77
CA VAL A 207 -23.24 -8.71 -0.10
C VAL A 207 -23.82 -9.87 0.71
N THR A 208 -24.94 -9.66 1.40
CA THR A 208 -25.55 -10.63 2.33
C THR A 208 -27.00 -10.89 1.98
N ALA A 209 -27.44 -12.14 2.08
CA ALA A 209 -28.83 -12.53 1.78
C ALA A 209 -29.85 -11.93 2.78
N ASP A 210 -29.47 -11.82 4.05
CA ASP A 210 -30.31 -11.23 5.11
C ASP A 210 -29.55 -10.12 5.85
N PRO A 211 -29.84 -8.84 5.55
CA PRO A 211 -29.26 -7.68 6.24
C PRO A 211 -29.53 -7.62 7.75
N SER A 212 -30.49 -8.39 8.26
CA SER A 212 -30.85 -8.39 9.69
C SER A 212 -29.97 -9.32 10.52
N GLN A 213 -29.21 -10.22 9.88
CA GLN A 213 -28.30 -11.15 10.55
C GLN A 213 -26.84 -10.70 10.44
N ALA A 214 -26.02 -11.11 11.42
CA ALA A 214 -24.60 -10.86 11.35
C ALA A 214 -23.99 -11.68 10.19
N PRO A 215 -23.21 -11.05 9.28
CA PRO A 215 -22.62 -11.76 8.16
C PRO A 215 -21.64 -12.82 8.64
N THR A 216 -21.72 -14.01 8.07
CA THR A 216 -20.74 -15.07 8.25
C THR A 216 -19.54 -14.87 7.32
N LEU A 217 -18.42 -15.52 7.62
CA LEU A 217 -17.28 -15.52 6.68
C LEU A 217 -17.63 -16.13 5.32
N ASN A 218 -18.57 -17.07 5.30
CA ASN A 218 -19.03 -17.68 4.07
C ASN A 218 -19.83 -16.69 3.21
N ASP A 219 -20.63 -15.82 3.83
CA ASP A 219 -21.35 -14.75 3.13
C ASP A 219 -20.38 -13.75 2.50
N LEU A 220 -19.32 -13.37 3.22
CA LEU A 220 -18.29 -12.47 2.70
C LEU A 220 -17.47 -13.11 1.57
N ARG A 221 -17.23 -14.42 1.64
CA ARG A 221 -16.46 -15.14 0.63
C ARG A 221 -17.23 -15.25 -0.68
N ASN A 222 -18.46 -15.73 -0.60
CA ASN A 222 -19.25 -16.02 -1.79
C ASN A 222 -19.87 -14.74 -2.36
N SER A 223 -20.18 -14.76 -3.65
CA SER A 223 -21.07 -13.76 -4.22
C SER A 223 -22.50 -14.16 -3.86
N CYS A 224 -23.26 -13.26 -3.23
CA CYS A 224 -24.68 -13.49 -3.06
C CYS A 224 -25.31 -13.58 -4.46
N PRO A 225 -26.16 -14.59 -4.76
CA PRO A 225 -26.92 -14.58 -5.99
C PRO A 225 -27.66 -13.24 -6.07
N ALA A 226 -27.50 -12.53 -7.18
CA ALA A 226 -28.11 -11.23 -7.37
C ALA A 226 -29.62 -11.36 -7.16
N THR A 227 -30.13 -10.77 -6.08
CA THR A 227 -31.56 -10.52 -5.93
C THR A 227 -32.00 -9.74 -7.18
N PRO A 228 -33.13 -10.07 -7.83
CA PRO A 228 -33.64 -9.25 -8.92
C PRO A 228 -33.81 -7.80 -8.43
N GLY A 229 -33.18 -6.83 -9.08
CA GLY A 229 -33.28 -5.42 -8.70
C GLY A 229 -31.94 -4.68 -8.78
N PRO A 230 -31.05 -4.83 -7.78
CA PRO A 230 -29.84 -4.03 -7.73
C PRO A 230 -28.78 -4.45 -8.75
N SER A 231 -28.16 -3.48 -9.43
CA SER A 231 -26.99 -3.70 -10.28
C SER A 231 -25.80 -2.90 -9.78
N VAL A 232 -24.62 -3.53 -9.75
CA VAL A 232 -23.39 -2.94 -9.23
C VAL A 232 -22.44 -2.70 -10.40
N HIS A 233 -22.05 -1.44 -10.57
CA HIS A 233 -21.12 -0.98 -11.59
C HIS A 233 -19.91 -0.33 -10.92
N THR A 234 -18.77 -0.35 -11.59
CA THR A 234 -17.68 0.55 -11.23
C THR A 234 -18.06 1.95 -11.68
N LEU A 235 -17.84 2.97 -10.85
CA LEU A 235 -18.03 4.35 -11.30
C LEU A 235 -17.03 4.65 -12.43
N ASP A 236 -17.48 5.21 -13.54
CA ASP A 236 -16.60 5.55 -14.66
C ASP A 236 -16.86 6.96 -15.19
N ILE A 237 -15.82 7.55 -15.79
CA ILE A 237 -15.90 8.78 -16.57
C ILE A 237 -15.37 8.49 -17.95
N ASN A 238 -16.24 8.54 -18.95
CA ASN A 238 -15.90 8.26 -20.35
C ASN A 238 -15.22 6.87 -20.51
N GLY A 239 -15.70 5.86 -19.78
CA GLY A 239 -15.15 4.51 -19.77
C GLY A 239 -13.85 4.31 -18.98
N ILE A 240 -13.30 5.36 -18.36
CA ILE A 240 -12.21 5.25 -17.39
C ILE A 240 -12.82 4.94 -16.03
N LYS A 241 -12.60 3.72 -15.55
CA LYS A 241 -13.16 3.21 -14.30
C LYS A 241 -12.37 3.71 -13.10
N ALA A 242 -13.06 4.13 -12.05
CA ALA A 242 -12.47 4.34 -10.75
C ALA A 242 -11.94 3.01 -10.17
N HIS A 243 -10.86 3.06 -9.38
CA HIS A 243 -10.25 1.84 -8.84
C HIS A 243 -10.88 1.36 -7.51
N ASP A 244 -11.66 2.20 -6.86
CA ASP A 244 -12.19 1.98 -5.51
C ASP A 244 -13.63 2.51 -5.29
N MET A 245 -14.25 3.11 -6.31
CA MET A 245 -15.61 3.65 -6.24
C MET A 245 -16.62 2.80 -7.01
N LEU A 246 -17.81 2.62 -6.43
CA LEU A 246 -18.90 1.86 -7.05
C LEU A 246 -20.13 2.74 -7.26
N ARG A 247 -20.87 2.44 -8.32
CA ARG A 247 -22.21 2.95 -8.62
C ARG A 247 -23.19 1.79 -8.51
N ILE A 248 -24.12 1.88 -7.58
CA ILE A 248 -25.10 0.84 -7.28
C ILE A 248 -26.47 1.37 -7.66
N VAL A 249 -27.10 0.76 -8.66
CA VAL A 249 -28.50 1.05 -8.98
C VAL A 249 -29.35 0.19 -8.05
N ILE A 250 -30.24 0.81 -7.29
CA ILE A 250 -31.17 0.13 -6.38
C ILE A 250 -32.60 0.18 -6.95
N ALA A 251 -33.60 -0.29 -6.20
CA ALA A 251 -34.98 -0.28 -6.67
C ALA A 251 -35.46 1.14 -7.04
N ASP A 252 -36.43 1.20 -7.95
CA ASP A 252 -37.07 2.43 -8.44
C ASP A 252 -36.16 3.39 -9.22
N GLY A 253 -34.99 2.90 -9.69
CA GLY A 253 -34.05 3.68 -10.50
C GLY A 253 -33.16 4.64 -9.69
N ARG A 254 -33.25 4.59 -8.35
CA ARG A 254 -32.36 5.34 -7.46
C ARG A 254 -30.95 4.79 -7.54
N GLU A 255 -29.98 5.65 -7.29
CA GLU A 255 -28.57 5.31 -7.39
C GLU A 255 -27.81 5.60 -6.11
N VAL A 256 -26.82 4.78 -5.81
CA VAL A 256 -25.95 4.94 -4.65
C VAL A 256 -24.50 4.91 -5.11
N VAL A 257 -23.78 5.99 -4.83
CA VAL A 257 -22.32 6.02 -4.99
C VAL A 257 -21.69 5.57 -3.68
N TYR A 258 -20.87 4.52 -3.76
CA TYR A 258 -20.02 4.07 -2.66
C TYR A 258 -18.59 4.60 -2.85
N TRP A 259 -18.13 5.37 -1.88
CA TRP A 259 -16.78 5.96 -1.79
C TRP A 259 -16.17 5.57 -0.43
N PRO A 260 -15.30 4.55 -0.36
CA PRO A 260 -14.85 3.96 0.90
C PRO A 260 -14.33 4.96 1.95
N ASP A 261 -13.51 5.92 1.52
CA ASP A 261 -12.77 6.82 2.41
C ASP A 261 -13.45 8.18 2.63
N ALA A 262 -14.67 8.36 2.12
CA ALA A 262 -15.43 9.59 2.33
C ALA A 262 -16.01 9.66 3.75
N GLN A 263 -16.24 10.89 4.25
CA GLN A 263 -16.97 11.12 5.51
C GLN A 263 -18.38 10.51 5.52
N GLN A 264 -18.99 10.46 4.34
CA GLN A 264 -20.23 9.74 4.06
C GLN A 264 -19.95 8.75 2.93
N PRO A 265 -19.59 7.49 3.24
CA PRO A 265 -19.23 6.50 2.23
C PRO A 265 -20.35 6.13 1.27
N PHE A 266 -21.61 6.29 1.68
CA PHE A 266 -22.78 6.00 0.87
C PHE A 266 -23.56 7.28 0.60
N ARG A 267 -23.66 7.66 -0.67
CA ARG A 267 -24.46 8.79 -1.12
C ARG A 267 -25.57 8.31 -2.04
N VAL A 268 -26.82 8.52 -1.61
CA VAL A 268 -28.03 8.13 -2.33
C VAL A 268 -28.50 9.29 -3.22
N PHE A 269 -28.99 8.95 -4.39
CA PHE A 269 -29.48 9.84 -5.43
C PHE A 269 -30.79 9.33 -5.99
N ASP A 270 -31.67 10.25 -6.39
CA ASP A 270 -32.99 9.90 -6.93
C ASP A 270 -32.91 9.18 -8.27
N ASN A 271 -31.87 9.44 -9.06
CA ASN A 271 -31.65 8.87 -10.39
C ASN A 271 -30.23 9.20 -10.90
N GLU A 272 -29.90 8.68 -12.07
CA GLU A 272 -28.65 8.92 -12.78
C GLU A 272 -28.35 10.42 -13.03
N CYS A 273 -29.36 11.22 -13.38
CA CYS A 273 -29.19 12.66 -13.60
C CYS A 273 -28.69 13.36 -12.32
N ALA A 274 -29.17 12.95 -11.15
CA ALA A 274 -28.69 13.47 -9.86
C ALA A 274 -27.23 13.06 -9.59
N VAL A 275 -26.82 11.85 -9.96
CA VAL A 275 -25.40 11.41 -9.90
C VAL A 275 -24.55 12.26 -10.82
N TYR A 276 -24.99 12.49 -12.06
CA TYR A 276 -24.29 13.31 -13.05
C TYR A 276 -24.06 14.74 -12.54
N ASN A 277 -25.12 15.38 -12.03
CA ASN A 277 -25.02 16.74 -11.48
C ASN A 277 -24.12 16.82 -10.24
N TRP A 278 -24.14 15.79 -9.41
CA TRP A 278 -23.21 15.70 -8.29
C TRP A 278 -21.75 15.57 -8.76
N LEU A 279 -21.44 14.66 -9.69
CA LEU A 279 -20.10 14.54 -10.26
C LEU A 279 -19.62 15.85 -10.86
N LYS A 280 -20.49 16.52 -11.63
CA LYS A 280 -20.23 17.85 -12.20
C LYS A 280 -19.84 18.86 -11.12
N SER A 281 -20.57 18.90 -10.00
CA SER A 281 -20.24 19.77 -8.86
C SER A 281 -18.87 19.44 -8.23
N GLN A 282 -18.48 18.16 -8.18
CA GLN A 282 -17.17 17.76 -7.65
C GLN A 282 -16.03 18.24 -8.54
N PHE A 283 -16.17 18.13 -9.86
CA PHE A 283 -15.14 18.57 -10.81
C PHE A 283 -15.03 20.09 -10.96
N MET A 284 -16.07 20.86 -10.58
CA MET A 284 -16.01 22.32 -10.53
C MET A 284 -15.16 22.85 -9.37
N GLY A 285 -15.04 22.11 -8.26
CA GLY A 285 -14.20 22.50 -7.13
C GLY A 285 -12.76 22.02 -7.30
N GLU A 286 -11.76 22.91 -7.19
CA GLU A 286 -10.36 22.56 -7.43
C GLU A 286 -9.87 21.39 -6.54
N GLN A 287 -10.08 21.48 -5.23
CA GLN A 287 -9.66 20.45 -4.29
C GLN A 287 -10.43 19.14 -4.47
N ALA A 288 -11.75 19.23 -4.71
CA ALA A 288 -12.61 18.07 -4.93
C ALA A 288 -12.26 17.35 -6.24
N ASN A 289 -11.97 18.10 -7.30
CA ASN A 289 -11.49 17.59 -8.58
C ASN A 289 -10.16 16.83 -8.41
N LYS A 290 -9.18 17.41 -7.72
CA LYS A 290 -7.88 16.75 -7.52
C LYS A 290 -8.04 15.45 -6.72
N ALA A 291 -8.85 15.46 -5.67
CA ALA A 291 -9.15 14.25 -4.89
C ALA A 291 -9.86 13.20 -5.75
N LEU A 292 -10.93 13.59 -6.47
CA LEU A 292 -11.71 12.69 -7.30
C LEU A 292 -10.89 12.10 -8.45
N THR A 293 -10.07 12.91 -9.13
CA THR A 293 -9.17 12.46 -10.21
C THR A 293 -8.20 11.38 -9.74
N GLY A 294 -7.75 11.44 -8.47
CA GLY A 294 -6.90 10.41 -7.87
C GLY A 294 -7.55 9.02 -7.85
N HIS A 295 -8.88 8.93 -7.79
CA HIS A 295 -9.64 7.69 -7.84
C HIS A 295 -9.71 7.06 -9.24
N PHE A 296 -9.48 7.84 -10.30
CA PHE A 296 -9.47 7.35 -11.69
C PHE A 296 -8.07 7.11 -12.23
N LEU A 297 -7.11 8.00 -11.92
CA LEU A 297 -5.77 7.99 -12.48
C LEU A 297 -4.72 7.66 -11.40
N ARG A 298 -4.58 6.36 -11.10
CA ARG A 298 -3.64 5.87 -10.08
C ARG A 298 -2.27 5.54 -10.68
N GLY A 299 -1.26 6.31 -10.25
CA GLY A 299 0.13 6.12 -10.66
C GLY A 299 0.45 6.62 -12.07
N GLU A 300 1.73 6.62 -12.41
CA GLU A 300 2.23 7.27 -13.62
C GLU A 300 1.76 6.59 -14.91
N ALA A 301 1.77 5.25 -14.95
CA ALA A 301 1.34 4.49 -16.11
C ALA A 301 -0.11 4.80 -16.52
N SER A 302 -1.03 4.91 -15.55
CA SER A 302 -2.43 5.28 -15.81
C SER A 302 -2.55 6.72 -16.29
N ARG A 303 -1.77 7.66 -15.72
CA ARG A 303 -1.76 9.06 -16.18
C ARG A 303 -1.29 9.18 -17.63
N ILE A 304 -0.19 8.52 -17.99
CA ILE A 304 0.34 8.54 -19.36
C ILE A 304 -0.70 7.98 -20.34
N LYS A 305 -1.37 6.88 -19.98
CA LYS A 305 -2.30 6.18 -20.86
C LYS A 305 -3.66 6.87 -20.99
N ASP A 306 -4.25 7.27 -19.86
CA ASP A 306 -5.69 7.55 -19.77
C ASP A 306 -6.01 9.02 -19.49
N SER A 307 -5.03 9.86 -19.11
CA SER A 307 -5.27 11.26 -18.70
C SER A 307 -5.97 12.11 -19.76
N ALA A 308 -5.57 11.97 -21.03
CA ALA A 308 -6.21 12.72 -22.11
C ALA A 308 -7.69 12.33 -22.32
N ARG A 309 -8.01 11.03 -22.23
CA ARG A 309 -9.39 10.53 -22.37
C ARG A 309 -10.23 10.92 -21.16
N PHE A 310 -9.69 10.80 -19.96
CA PHE A 310 -10.33 11.22 -18.73
C PHE A 310 -10.62 12.72 -18.74
N SER A 311 -9.64 13.55 -19.10
CA SER A 311 -9.80 15.01 -19.18
C SER A 311 -10.87 15.43 -20.17
N ARG A 312 -10.98 14.76 -21.33
CA ARG A 312 -12.10 14.97 -22.27
C ARG A 312 -13.44 14.63 -21.63
N GLY A 313 -13.53 13.48 -20.95
CA GLY A 313 -14.75 13.08 -20.24
C GLY A 313 -15.18 14.08 -19.16
N VAL A 314 -14.22 14.63 -18.40
CA VAL A 314 -14.49 15.68 -17.42
C VAL A 314 -14.95 16.98 -18.11
N SER A 315 -14.28 17.41 -19.18
CA SER A 315 -14.71 18.58 -19.95
C SER A 315 -16.13 18.42 -20.51
N ASP A 316 -16.45 17.23 -21.05
CA ASP A 316 -17.78 16.94 -21.60
C ASP A 316 -18.85 16.96 -20.50
N LEU A 317 -18.56 16.36 -19.34
CA LEU A 317 -19.40 16.41 -18.12
C LEU A 317 -19.66 17.86 -17.66
N LEU A 318 -18.63 18.71 -17.69
CA LEU A 318 -18.76 20.11 -17.29
C LEU A 318 -19.54 20.95 -18.32
N ALA A 319 -19.38 20.66 -19.61
CA ALA A 319 -19.98 21.44 -20.70
C ALA A 319 -21.46 21.13 -20.94
N HIS A 320 -21.91 19.90 -20.70
CA HIS A 320 -23.25 19.46 -21.10
C HIS A 320 -24.21 19.29 -19.92
N ALA A 321 -25.51 19.32 -20.21
CA ALA A 321 -26.53 18.80 -19.32
C ALA A 321 -26.63 17.28 -19.49
N TRP A 322 -27.09 16.59 -18.45
CA TRP A 322 -27.34 15.15 -18.52
C TRP A 322 -28.30 14.81 -19.67
N ARG A 323 -28.01 13.70 -20.34
CA ARG A 323 -28.88 13.09 -21.36
C ARG A 323 -29.01 11.62 -20.99
N ALA A 324 -30.23 11.08 -21.05
CA ALA A 324 -30.44 9.65 -20.99
C ALA A 324 -29.86 9.02 -22.26
N ASP A 325 -29.19 7.88 -22.12
CA ASP A 325 -28.75 7.04 -23.23
C ASP A 325 -29.93 6.33 -23.93
#